data_AF-A0A3C1K831-F1
#
_entry.id   AF-A0A3C1K831-F1
#
_cell.length_a   1.000
_cell.length_b   1.000
_cell.length_c   1.000
_cell.angle_alpha   90.00
_cell.angle_beta   90.00
_cell.angle_gamma   90.00
#
_symmetry.space_group_name_H-M   'P 1'
#
loop_
_entity.id
_entity.type
_entity.pdbx_description
1 polymer ?
#
loop_
_entity_poly.entity_id
_entity_poly.type
_entity_poly.pdbx_seq_one_letter_code
_entity_poly.pdbx_strand_id
1 'polypeptide(L)'
;MNEKLRAYIENLFQHAPKNKKTVELKEEMLQNLIDKYSDLITEGKSEDSAFNIAVASVGDINALIEELNKNNRVVALEAEEKQRQKSAKLVAVSIALYILCVIPVIIIQNEFGVVLMFIFAALATGLLIYNGMTKPKYYKLDDTLVEEFKEWKTTNSKNNGLFKAVSSALWLFTVAIYMSISFITGAWYITWIIFLIAGAIESIIKAIFDIKKK
;
A
#
# COMPACT_ATOMS: atom_id res chain seq x y z
N MET A 1 24.48 11.13 -31.78
CA MET A 1 24.03 9.90 -32.48
C MET A 1 23.62 8.77 -31.53
N ASN A 2 24.41 8.43 -30.49
CA ASN A 2 24.01 7.42 -29.48
C ASN A 2 22.64 7.70 -28.83
N GLU A 3 22.23 8.96 -28.78
CA GLU A 3 20.93 9.40 -28.26
C GLU A 3 19.73 8.87 -29.06
N LYS A 4 19.85 8.72 -30.39
CA LYS A 4 18.77 8.18 -31.24
C LYS A 4 18.53 6.69 -30.97
N LEU A 5 19.61 5.90 -30.87
CA LEU A 5 19.54 4.47 -30.51
C LEU A 5 18.99 4.26 -29.09
N ARG A 6 19.44 5.11 -28.15
CA ARG A 6 18.94 5.08 -26.78
C ARG A 6 17.46 5.41 -26.71
N ALA A 7 17.01 6.43 -27.44
CA ALA A 7 15.59 6.79 -27.52
C ALA A 7 14.74 5.67 -28.16
N TYR A 8 15.27 4.98 -29.17
CA TYR A 8 14.60 3.83 -29.79
C TYR A 8 14.41 2.67 -28.80
N ILE A 9 15.48 2.26 -28.10
CA ILE A 9 15.40 1.21 -27.07
C ILE A 9 14.49 1.63 -25.91
N GLU A 10 14.55 2.88 -25.47
CA GLU A 10 13.64 3.39 -24.44
C GLU A 10 12.17 3.26 -24.89
N ASN A 11 11.89 3.59 -26.15
CA ASN A 11 10.54 3.49 -26.71
C ASN A 11 10.04 2.04 -26.77
N LEU A 12 10.89 1.11 -27.24
CA LEU A 12 10.58 -0.32 -27.28
C LEU A 12 10.22 -0.87 -25.89
N PHE A 13 10.95 -0.46 -24.87
CA PHE A 13 10.75 -0.94 -23.49
C PHE A 13 9.74 -0.12 -22.68
N GLN A 14 8.98 0.81 -23.29
CA GLN A 14 8.03 1.65 -22.55
C GLN A 14 6.98 0.87 -21.74
N HIS A 15 6.54 -0.27 -22.28
CA HIS A 15 5.54 -1.14 -21.65
C HIS A 15 6.15 -2.32 -20.89
N ALA A 16 7.47 -2.33 -20.72
CA ALA A 16 8.18 -3.38 -20.00
C ALA A 16 8.18 -3.13 -18.48
N PRO A 17 8.23 -4.18 -17.65
CA PRO A 17 8.14 -4.03 -16.21
C PRO A 17 9.41 -3.39 -15.64
N LYS A 18 9.27 -2.48 -14.68
CA LYS A 18 10.42 -1.81 -14.04
C LYS A 18 11.06 -2.71 -12.99
N ASN A 19 11.85 -3.69 -13.43
CA ASN A 19 12.60 -4.59 -12.57
C ASN A 19 14.05 -4.76 -13.08
N LYS A 20 14.92 -5.31 -12.22
CA LYS A 20 16.34 -5.48 -12.52
C LYS A 20 16.59 -6.22 -13.84
N LYS A 21 15.84 -7.30 -14.10
CA LYS A 21 15.97 -8.10 -15.33
C LYS A 21 15.69 -7.28 -16.60
N THR A 22 14.69 -6.40 -16.55
CA THR A 22 14.33 -5.56 -17.70
C THR A 22 15.40 -4.51 -17.97
N VAL A 23 16.00 -3.94 -16.92
CA VAL A 23 17.12 -2.99 -17.06
C VAL A 23 18.35 -3.69 -17.64
N GLU A 24 18.70 -4.87 -17.14
CA GLU A 24 19.85 -5.66 -17.63
C GLU A 24 19.70 -5.98 -19.12
N LEU A 25 18.53 -6.50 -19.51
CA LEU A 25 18.24 -6.80 -20.90
C LEU A 25 18.27 -5.54 -21.79
N LYS A 26 17.71 -4.44 -21.32
CA LYS A 26 17.71 -3.17 -22.04
C LYS A 26 19.13 -2.67 -22.31
N GLU A 27 20.03 -2.77 -21.33
CA GLU A 27 21.45 -2.39 -21.48
C GLU A 27 22.16 -3.35 -22.45
N GLU A 28 21.93 -4.66 -22.35
CA GLU A 28 22.50 -5.67 -23.26
C GLU A 28 22.07 -5.40 -24.72
N MET A 29 20.78 -5.16 -24.96
CA MET A 29 20.27 -4.88 -26.30
C MET A 29 20.77 -3.53 -26.84
N LEU A 30 20.88 -2.51 -25.97
CA LEU A 30 21.43 -1.21 -26.35
C LEU A 30 22.90 -1.36 -26.78
N GLN A 31 23.69 -2.12 -26.04
CA GLN A 31 25.09 -2.33 -26.35
C GLN A 31 25.26 -3.09 -27.66
N ASN A 32 24.52 -4.19 -27.86
CA ASN A 32 24.51 -4.94 -29.13
C ASN A 32 24.11 -4.07 -30.34
N LEU A 33 23.16 -3.14 -30.17
CA LEU A 33 22.76 -2.19 -31.20
C LEU A 33 23.86 -1.18 -31.51
N ILE A 34 24.53 -0.65 -30.49
CA ILE A 34 25.62 0.33 -30.65
C ILE A 34 26.81 -0.32 -31.37
N ASP A 35 27.18 -1.53 -30.98
CA ASP A 35 28.29 -2.27 -31.59
C ASP A 35 28.01 -2.52 -33.07
N LYS A 36 26.81 -3.04 -33.39
CA LYS A 36 26.42 -3.30 -34.78
C LYS A 36 26.30 -2.05 -35.62
N TYR A 37 25.84 -0.95 -35.03
CA TYR A 37 25.82 0.35 -35.68
C TYR A 37 27.24 0.82 -36.00
N SER A 38 28.17 0.72 -35.05
CA SER A 38 29.57 1.12 -35.21
C SER A 38 30.28 0.31 -36.31
N ASP A 39 30.00 -0.98 -36.42
CA ASP A 39 30.54 -1.83 -37.49
C ASP A 39 30.07 -1.35 -38.87
N LEU A 40 28.78 -1.04 -39.03
CA LEU A 40 28.20 -0.55 -40.29
C LEU A 40 28.76 0.81 -40.72
N ILE A 41 29.08 1.68 -39.76
CA ILE A 41 29.77 2.95 -40.04
C ILE A 41 31.20 2.68 -40.52
N THR A 42 31.89 1.74 -39.90
CA THR A 42 33.26 1.35 -40.28
C THR A 42 33.31 0.71 -41.68
N GLU A 43 32.26 -0.01 -42.07
CA GLU A 43 32.05 -0.52 -43.43
C GLU A 43 31.75 0.58 -44.48
N GLY A 44 31.67 1.85 -44.07
CA GLY A 44 31.44 2.99 -44.95
C GLY A 44 29.97 3.25 -45.28
N LYS A 45 29.02 2.71 -44.52
CA LYS A 45 27.60 3.07 -44.68
C LYS A 45 27.31 4.45 -44.08
N SER A 46 26.31 5.14 -44.64
CA SER A 46 25.82 6.39 -44.08
C SER A 46 25.15 6.17 -42.73
N GLU A 47 25.15 7.20 -41.88
CA GLU A 47 24.58 7.15 -40.54
C GLU A 47 23.12 6.68 -40.50
N ASP A 48 22.29 7.17 -41.44
CA ASP A 48 20.88 6.80 -41.52
C ASP A 48 20.68 5.37 -42.01
N SER A 49 21.54 4.90 -42.93
CA SER A 49 21.50 3.52 -43.44
C SER A 49 21.93 2.53 -42.36
N ALA A 50 23.03 2.83 -41.66
CA ALA A 50 23.50 2.04 -40.53
C ALA A 50 22.45 1.93 -39.42
N PHE A 51 21.75 3.03 -39.10
CA PHE A 51 20.68 3.05 -38.11
C PHE A 51 19.52 2.13 -38.50
N ASN A 52 19.01 2.26 -39.73
CA ASN A 52 17.88 1.46 -40.21
C ASN A 52 18.22 -0.04 -40.24
N ILE A 53 19.44 -0.41 -40.65
CA ILE A 53 19.90 -1.80 -40.66
C ILE A 53 20.05 -2.34 -39.23
N ALA A 54 20.63 -1.55 -38.32
CA ALA A 54 20.79 -1.96 -36.92
C ALA A 54 19.42 -2.17 -36.25
N VAL A 55 18.48 -1.26 -36.43
CA VAL A 55 17.10 -1.34 -35.91
C VAL A 55 16.35 -2.56 -36.46
N ALA A 56 16.46 -2.83 -37.76
CA ALA A 56 15.84 -4.00 -38.39
C ALA A 56 16.36 -5.33 -37.82
N SER A 57 17.59 -5.36 -37.30
CA SER A 57 18.19 -6.56 -36.73
C SER A 57 17.64 -6.97 -35.36
N VAL A 58 16.94 -6.05 -34.67
CA VAL A 58 16.38 -6.28 -33.34
C VAL A 58 15.14 -7.19 -33.40
N GLY A 59 14.38 -7.14 -34.49
CA GLY A 59 13.21 -8.00 -34.71
C GLY A 59 12.03 -7.68 -33.77
N ASP A 60 11.21 -8.70 -33.50
CA ASP A 60 10.01 -8.58 -32.66
C ASP A 60 10.32 -8.86 -31.19
N ILE A 61 10.41 -7.79 -30.38
CA ILE A 61 10.66 -7.87 -28.94
C ILE A 61 9.35 -7.94 -28.14
N ASN A 62 8.18 -7.79 -28.77
CA ASN A 62 6.92 -7.73 -28.06
C ASN A 62 6.64 -9.02 -27.28
N ALA A 63 6.93 -10.18 -27.88
CA ALA A 63 6.81 -11.48 -27.22
C ALA A 63 7.66 -11.57 -25.95
N LEU A 64 8.87 -11.00 -26.00
CA LEU A 64 9.82 -11.04 -24.88
C LEU A 64 9.41 -10.07 -23.77
N ILE A 65 8.89 -8.89 -24.12
CA ILE A 65 8.29 -7.95 -23.19
C ILE A 65 7.03 -8.55 -22.53
N GLU A 66 6.19 -9.23 -23.30
CA GLU A 66 5.00 -9.92 -22.78
C GLU A 66 5.39 -11.01 -21.77
N GLU A 67 6.44 -11.79 -22.06
CA GLU A 67 6.97 -12.79 -21.14
C GLU A 67 7.52 -12.15 -19.86
N LEU A 68 8.28 -11.05 -19.97
CA LEU A 68 8.77 -10.31 -18.81
C LEU A 68 7.62 -9.79 -17.93
N ASN A 69 6.57 -9.26 -18.55
CA ASN A 69 5.37 -8.80 -17.85
C ASN A 69 4.66 -9.96 -17.15
N LYS A 70 4.47 -11.09 -17.82
CA LYS A 70 3.87 -12.29 -17.23
C LYS A 70 4.67 -12.78 -16.01
N ASN A 71 5.99 -12.88 -16.14
CA ASN A 71 6.87 -13.28 -15.04
C ASN A 71 6.82 -12.28 -13.88
N ASN A 72 6.80 -10.97 -14.16
CA ASN A 72 6.68 -9.94 -13.14
C ASN A 72 5.35 -10.04 -12.37
N ARG A 73 4.25 -10.36 -13.06
CA ARG A 73 2.94 -10.60 -12.44
C ARG A 73 2.97 -11.82 -11.53
N VAL A 74 3.55 -12.95 -11.97
CA VAL A 74 3.68 -14.16 -11.14
C VAL A 74 4.47 -13.86 -9.86
N VAL A 75 5.62 -13.19 -9.97
CA VAL A 75 6.44 -12.83 -8.81
C VAL A 75 5.71 -11.87 -7.86
N ALA A 76 4.95 -10.92 -8.40
CA ALA A 76 4.14 -10.00 -7.58
C ALA A 76 3.04 -10.74 -6.80
N LEU A 77 2.35 -11.68 -7.45
CA LEU A 77 1.30 -12.50 -6.82
C LEU A 77 1.87 -13.40 -5.72
N GLU A 78 3.00 -14.07 -5.98
CA GLU A 78 3.67 -14.91 -4.97
C GLU A 78 4.13 -14.09 -3.75
N ALA A 79 4.66 -12.89 -3.98
CA ALA A 79 5.06 -11.99 -2.91
C ALA A 79 3.85 -11.52 -2.08
N GLU A 80 2.72 -11.21 -2.73
CA GLU A 80 1.48 -10.85 -2.06
C GLU A 80 0.94 -12.00 -1.21
N GLU A 81 0.89 -13.23 -1.73
CA GLU A 81 0.42 -14.40 -0.97
C GLU A 81 1.30 -14.65 0.26
N LYS A 82 2.62 -14.64 0.09
CA LYS A 82 3.57 -14.83 1.19
C LYS A 82 3.41 -13.75 2.25
N GLN A 83 3.17 -12.51 1.85
CA GLN A 83 2.89 -11.41 2.76
C GLN A 83 1.54 -11.58 3.47
N ARG A 84 0.50 -12.00 2.76
CA ARG A 84 -0.83 -12.27 3.33
C ARG A 84 -0.75 -13.36 4.39
N GLN A 85 0.01 -14.42 4.14
CA GLN A 85 0.25 -15.48 5.13
C GLN A 85 0.99 -14.96 6.38
N LYS A 86 2.06 -14.16 6.20
CA LYS A 86 2.76 -13.52 7.33
C LYS A 86 1.83 -12.60 8.11
N SER A 87 1.03 -11.80 7.42
CA SER A 87 0.06 -10.89 8.01
C SER A 87 -0.99 -11.64 8.81
N ALA A 88 -1.53 -12.74 8.28
CA ALA A 88 -2.50 -13.58 8.97
C ALA A 88 -1.91 -14.19 10.25
N LYS A 89 -0.66 -14.67 10.21
CA LYS A 89 0.03 -15.19 11.40
C LYS A 89 0.21 -14.11 12.47
N LEU A 90 0.65 -12.90 12.09
CA LEU A 90 0.79 -11.79 13.03
C LEU A 90 -0.55 -11.39 13.65
N VAL A 91 -1.61 -11.29 12.84
CA VAL A 91 -2.97 -11.00 13.34
C VAL A 91 -3.46 -12.09 14.30
N ALA A 92 -3.26 -13.36 13.97
CA ALA A 92 -3.64 -14.47 14.83
C ALA A 92 -2.90 -14.41 16.19
N VAL A 93 -1.60 -14.11 16.18
CA VAL A 93 -0.81 -13.93 17.41
C VAL A 93 -1.30 -12.73 18.23
N SER A 94 -1.59 -11.59 17.60
CA SER A 94 -2.18 -10.43 18.28
C SER A 94 -3.49 -10.78 18.97
N ILE A 95 -4.39 -11.47 18.27
CA ILE A 95 -5.70 -11.87 18.81
C ILE A 95 -5.52 -12.84 19.97
N ALA A 96 -4.63 -13.82 19.84
CA ALA A 96 -4.30 -14.75 20.92
C ALA A 96 -3.79 -14.00 22.17
N LEU A 97 -2.91 -13.00 22.01
CA LEU A 97 -2.42 -12.17 23.12
C LEU A 97 -3.53 -11.37 23.80
N TYR A 98 -4.52 -10.86 23.06
CA TYR A 98 -5.69 -10.20 23.66
C TYR A 98 -6.54 -11.16 24.47
N ILE A 99 -6.72 -12.40 24.02
CA ILE A 99 -7.47 -13.40 24.78
C ILE A 99 -6.67 -13.79 26.04
N LEU A 100 -5.35 -13.89 25.93
CA LEU A 100 -4.46 -14.31 27.00
C LEU A 100 -4.23 -13.22 28.07
N CYS A 101 -4.47 -11.94 27.74
CA CYS A 101 -4.21 -10.82 28.66
C CYS A 101 -5.05 -10.88 29.96
N VAL A 102 -6.14 -11.66 29.98
CA VAL A 102 -7.01 -11.85 31.15
C VAL A 102 -6.41 -12.85 32.14
N ILE A 103 -5.56 -13.78 31.69
CA ILE A 103 -4.99 -14.84 32.53
C ILE A 103 -4.15 -14.28 33.70
N PRO A 104 -3.23 -13.31 33.49
CA PRO A 104 -2.48 -12.69 34.58
C PRO A 104 -3.36 -12.08 35.66
N VAL A 105 -4.53 -11.50 35.30
CA VAL A 105 -5.46 -10.90 36.25
C VAL A 105 -6.07 -11.97 37.16
N ILE A 106 -6.47 -13.10 36.59
CA ILE A 106 -7.11 -14.21 37.32
C ILE A 106 -6.14 -14.92 38.26
N ILE A 107 -4.89 -15.12 37.83
CA ILE A 107 -3.88 -15.86 38.62
C ILE A 107 -3.31 -15.00 39.74
N ILE A 108 -2.94 -13.74 39.45
CA ILE A 108 -2.19 -12.88 40.38
C ILE A 108 -3.12 -12.21 41.40
N GLN A 109 -4.36 -11.90 41.02
CA GLN A 109 -5.38 -11.27 41.87
C GLN A 109 -4.89 -10.02 42.64
N ASN A 110 -3.98 -9.26 42.03
CA ASN A 110 -3.38 -8.04 42.58
C ASN A 110 -3.21 -6.98 41.48
N GLU A 111 -2.87 -5.75 41.85
CA GLU A 111 -2.58 -4.62 40.95
C GLU A 111 -1.54 -4.99 39.87
N PHE A 112 -0.56 -5.83 40.21
CA PHE A 112 0.43 -6.37 39.27
C PHE A 112 -0.19 -7.16 38.11
N GLY A 113 -1.31 -7.87 38.33
CA GLY A 113 -2.02 -8.59 37.28
C GLY A 113 -2.66 -7.63 36.26
N VAL A 114 -3.16 -6.48 36.73
CA VAL A 114 -3.71 -5.42 35.87
C VAL A 114 -2.60 -4.74 35.07
N VAL A 115 -1.44 -4.48 35.68
CA VAL A 115 -0.27 -3.94 34.97
C VAL A 115 0.18 -4.89 33.85
N LEU A 116 0.25 -6.19 34.14
CA LEU A 116 0.58 -7.22 33.14
C LEU A 116 -0.46 -7.29 32.02
N MET A 117 -1.75 -7.16 32.32
CA MET A 117 -2.80 -7.10 31.30
C MET A 117 -2.55 -5.96 30.30
N PHE A 118 -2.20 -4.76 30.79
CA PHE A 118 -1.89 -3.62 29.93
C PHE A 118 -0.63 -3.84 29.08
N ILE A 119 0.39 -4.54 29.61
CA ILE A 119 1.58 -4.92 28.83
C ILE A 119 1.21 -5.85 27.68
N PHE A 120 0.42 -6.90 27.95
CA PHE A 120 -0.06 -7.82 26.91
C PHE A 120 -0.91 -7.09 25.86
N ALA A 121 -1.81 -6.20 26.29
CA ALA A 121 -2.62 -5.39 25.37
C ALA A 121 -1.76 -4.45 24.51
N ALA A 122 -0.72 -3.82 25.09
CA ALA A 122 0.21 -2.97 24.36
C ALA A 122 1.01 -3.77 23.32
N LEU A 123 1.51 -4.95 23.68
CA LEU A 123 2.22 -5.85 22.75
C LEU A 123 1.31 -6.32 21.61
N ALA A 124 0.08 -6.73 21.92
CA ALA A 124 -0.90 -7.16 20.91
C ALA A 124 -1.23 -6.04 19.92
N THR A 125 -1.46 -4.82 20.44
CA THR A 125 -1.76 -3.62 19.65
C THR A 125 -0.56 -3.21 18.80
N GLY A 126 0.65 -3.22 19.37
CA GLY A 126 1.88 -2.91 18.65
C GLY A 126 2.12 -3.86 17.47
N LEU A 127 1.83 -5.16 17.65
CA LEU A 127 1.95 -6.15 16.58
C LEU A 127 0.93 -5.93 15.45
N LEU A 128 -0.30 -5.48 15.77
CA LEU A 128 -1.31 -5.10 14.75
C LEU A 128 -0.90 -3.83 13.98
N ILE A 129 -0.41 -2.81 14.68
CA ILE A 129 0.04 -1.56 14.05
C ILE A 129 1.24 -1.86 13.15
N TYR A 130 2.22 -2.64 13.62
CA TYR A 130 3.36 -3.07 12.83
C TYR A 130 2.91 -3.81 11.57
N ASN A 131 2.01 -4.79 11.70
CA ASN A 131 1.43 -5.49 10.55
C ASN A 131 0.68 -4.54 9.59
N GLY A 132 -0.01 -3.52 10.11
CA GLY A 132 -0.70 -2.50 9.30
C GLY A 132 0.27 -1.60 8.52
N MET A 133 1.35 -1.17 9.16
CA MET A 133 2.37 -0.29 8.54
C MET A 133 3.29 -1.02 7.55
N THR A 134 3.49 -2.32 7.74
CA THR A 134 4.41 -3.12 6.91
C THR A 134 3.73 -3.68 5.65
N LYS A 135 2.45 -3.38 5.44
CA LYS A 135 1.77 -3.65 4.15
C LYS A 135 2.28 -2.63 3.12
N PRO A 136 3.11 -3.01 2.13
CA PRO A 136 3.37 -2.17 0.98
C PRO A 136 2.06 -1.64 0.41
N LYS A 137 2.03 -0.33 0.14
CA LYS A 137 1.04 0.24 -0.75
C LYS A 137 1.14 -0.52 -2.07
N TYR A 138 0.10 -1.29 -2.36
CA TYR A 138 -0.04 -2.04 -3.61
C TYR A 138 0.31 -1.11 -4.78
N TYR A 139 1.31 -1.49 -5.57
CA TYR A 139 1.61 -0.79 -6.83
C TYR A 139 0.82 -1.51 -7.91
N LYS A 140 -0.23 -0.85 -8.39
CA LYS A 140 -1.14 -1.32 -9.45
C LYS A 140 -0.34 -1.71 -10.69
N LEU A 141 -0.64 -2.88 -11.26
CA LEU A 141 0.02 -3.39 -12.46
C LEU A 141 -0.97 -3.67 -13.62
N ASP A 142 -2.27 -3.41 -13.45
CA ASP A 142 -3.26 -3.65 -14.50
C ASP A 142 -4.30 -2.50 -14.55
N ASP A 143 -4.32 -1.76 -15.65
CA ASP A 143 -5.41 -0.86 -16.05
C ASP A 143 -6.66 -1.68 -16.44
N THR A 144 -7.28 -2.34 -15.46
CA THR A 144 -8.60 -2.96 -15.65
C THR A 144 -9.66 -2.12 -14.93
N LEU A 145 -10.74 -1.79 -15.66
CA LEU A 145 -11.87 -0.92 -15.31
C LEU A 145 -12.51 -1.14 -13.93
N VAL A 146 -12.24 -2.28 -13.29
CA VAL A 146 -12.68 -2.61 -11.92
C VAL A 146 -11.91 -1.78 -10.87
N GLU A 147 -10.69 -1.32 -11.19
CA GLU A 147 -9.88 -0.46 -10.32
C GLU A 147 -10.25 1.01 -10.35
N GLU A 148 -10.74 1.56 -11.48
CA GLU A 148 -11.31 2.92 -11.52
C GLU A 148 -12.49 3.07 -10.54
N PHE A 149 -13.28 2.01 -10.35
CA PHE A 149 -14.34 1.97 -9.33
C PHE A 149 -13.78 1.99 -7.89
N LYS A 150 -12.66 1.31 -7.65
CA LYS A 150 -11.95 1.36 -6.36
C LYS A 150 -11.28 2.71 -6.13
N GLU A 151 -10.78 3.33 -7.20
CA GLU A 151 -10.16 4.66 -7.19
C GLU A 151 -11.19 5.76 -6.96
N TRP A 152 -12.40 5.64 -7.51
CA TRP A 152 -13.53 6.47 -7.11
C TRP A 152 -13.84 6.30 -5.61
N LYS A 153 -13.84 5.09 -5.07
CA LYS A 153 -14.10 4.84 -3.63
C LYS A 153 -12.98 5.36 -2.71
N THR A 154 -11.73 5.32 -3.15
CA THR A 154 -10.56 5.80 -2.38
C THR A 154 -10.30 7.29 -2.55
N THR A 155 -10.57 7.86 -3.72
CA THR A 155 -10.48 9.31 -4.00
C THR A 155 -11.67 10.05 -3.39
N ASN A 156 -12.87 9.44 -3.39
CA ASN A 156 -14.00 10.01 -2.65
C ASN A 156 -13.80 9.95 -1.12
N SER A 157 -12.94 9.05 -0.62
CA SER A 157 -12.47 9.00 0.78
C SER A 157 -11.36 10.01 1.10
N LYS A 158 -10.55 10.42 0.10
CA LYS A 158 -9.54 11.49 0.27
C LYS A 158 -10.18 12.85 0.59
N ASN A 159 -11.38 13.13 0.08
CA ASN A 159 -12.12 14.36 0.41
C ASN A 159 -12.80 14.34 1.80
N ASN A 160 -12.65 13.26 2.57
CA ASN A 160 -13.20 13.16 3.93
C ASN A 160 -12.13 13.36 5.01
N GLY A 161 -10.95 13.89 4.64
CA GLY A 161 -9.87 14.19 5.60
C GLY A 161 -10.34 15.13 6.72
N LEU A 162 -11.13 16.16 6.36
CA LEU A 162 -11.69 17.11 7.33
C LEU A 162 -12.70 16.42 8.27
N PHE A 163 -13.61 15.60 7.73
CA PHE A 163 -14.54 14.83 8.54
C PHE A 163 -13.81 13.86 9.48
N LYS A 164 -12.79 13.15 9.00
CA LYS A 164 -11.99 12.24 9.83
C LYS A 164 -11.27 12.95 10.98
N ALA A 165 -10.70 14.13 10.71
CA ALA A 165 -10.07 14.95 11.75
C ALA A 165 -11.11 15.43 12.78
N VAL A 166 -12.25 15.96 12.33
CA VAL A 166 -13.34 16.44 13.22
C VAL A 166 -13.92 15.30 14.05
N SER A 167 -14.21 14.15 13.45
CA SER A 167 -14.70 12.95 14.16
C SER A 167 -13.67 12.48 15.19
N SER A 168 -12.39 12.42 14.84
CA SER A 168 -11.34 12.02 15.79
C SER A 168 -11.22 12.97 16.99
N ALA A 169 -11.37 14.28 16.78
CA ALA A 169 -11.39 15.26 17.86
C ALA A 169 -12.64 15.13 18.73
N LEU A 170 -13.81 14.93 18.12
CA LEU A 170 -15.07 14.72 18.85
C LEU A 170 -14.99 13.51 19.78
N TRP A 171 -14.45 12.39 19.30
CA TRP A 171 -14.26 11.19 20.12
C TRP A 171 -13.28 11.42 21.26
N LEU A 172 -12.20 12.17 21.03
CA LEU A 172 -11.24 12.54 22.08
C LEU A 172 -11.93 13.36 23.19
N PHE A 173 -12.70 14.38 22.81
CA PHE A 173 -13.48 15.19 23.76
C PHE A 173 -14.55 14.37 24.48
N THR A 174 -15.23 13.49 23.77
CA THR A 174 -16.26 12.59 24.34
C THR A 174 -15.67 11.71 25.43
N VAL A 175 -14.52 11.09 25.18
CA VAL A 175 -13.82 10.25 26.15
C VAL A 175 -13.34 11.08 27.34
N ALA A 176 -12.79 12.27 27.10
CA ALA A 176 -12.35 13.16 28.19
C ALA A 176 -13.53 13.59 29.09
N ILE A 177 -14.64 14.02 28.50
CA ILE A 177 -15.86 14.41 29.22
C ILE A 177 -16.44 13.22 29.99
N TYR A 178 -16.54 12.05 29.33
CA TYR A 178 -16.99 10.82 29.98
C TYR A 178 -16.12 10.49 31.19
N MET A 179 -14.80 10.50 31.05
CA MET A 179 -13.88 10.18 32.13
C MET A 179 -14.00 11.19 33.28
N SER A 180 -14.01 12.50 33.00
CA SER A 180 -14.17 13.53 34.03
C SER A 180 -15.48 13.39 34.80
N ILE A 181 -16.61 13.21 34.11
CA ILE A 181 -17.92 13.08 34.76
C ILE A 181 -18.02 11.75 35.51
N SER A 182 -17.53 10.65 34.93
CA SER A 182 -17.63 9.32 35.53
C SER A 182 -16.77 9.18 36.79
N PHE A 183 -15.61 9.84 36.85
CA PHE A 183 -14.80 9.89 38.07
C PHE A 183 -15.39 10.78 39.17
N ILE A 184 -16.00 11.92 38.82
CA ILE A 184 -16.62 12.81 39.81
C ILE A 184 -17.91 12.19 40.39
N THR A 185 -18.73 11.59 39.53
CA THR A 185 -20.06 11.10 39.93
C THR A 185 -20.06 9.66 40.44
N GLY A 186 -19.03 8.86 40.10
CA GLY A 186 -19.00 7.43 40.40
C GLY A 186 -20.14 6.61 39.77
N ALA A 187 -20.97 7.22 38.92
CA ALA A 187 -22.17 6.64 38.34
C ALA A 187 -21.91 6.08 36.94
N TRP A 188 -20.94 5.16 36.85
CA TRP A 188 -20.49 4.52 35.61
C TRP A 188 -21.62 3.90 34.77
N TYR A 189 -22.71 3.50 35.44
CA TYR A 189 -23.90 2.91 34.81
C TYR A 189 -24.80 3.92 34.08
N ILE A 190 -24.62 5.23 34.27
CA ILE A 190 -25.39 6.30 33.59
C ILE A 190 -24.52 7.03 32.58
N THR A 191 -23.25 7.26 32.92
CA THR A 191 -22.34 8.11 32.13
C THR A 191 -22.08 7.57 30.73
N TRP A 192 -22.28 6.28 30.48
CA TRP A 192 -22.17 5.68 29.14
C TRP A 192 -23.14 6.27 28.09
N ILE A 193 -24.24 6.91 28.52
CA ILE A 193 -25.19 7.60 27.62
C ILE A 193 -24.48 8.69 26.80
N ILE A 194 -23.38 9.26 27.32
CA ILE A 194 -22.56 10.25 26.62
C ILE A 194 -22.05 9.72 25.27
N PHE A 195 -21.75 8.42 25.16
CA PHE A 195 -21.32 7.80 23.90
C PHE A 195 -22.45 7.70 22.87
N LEU A 196 -23.68 7.43 23.30
CA LEU A 196 -24.84 7.42 22.40
C LEU A 196 -25.10 8.81 21.83
N ILE A 197 -24.99 9.84 22.67
CA ILE A 197 -25.12 11.24 22.26
C ILE A 197 -23.99 11.61 21.28
N ALA A 198 -22.75 11.24 21.57
CA ALA A 198 -21.62 11.49 20.68
C ALA A 198 -21.78 10.83 19.29
N GLY A 199 -22.25 9.59 19.25
CA GLY A 199 -22.54 8.88 17.98
C GLY A 199 -23.65 9.55 17.16
N ALA A 200 -24.67 10.10 17.83
CA ALA A 200 -25.71 10.90 17.17
C ALA A 200 -25.13 12.21 16.59
N ILE A 201 -24.29 12.92 17.35
CA ILE A 201 -23.63 14.15 16.89
C ILE A 201 -22.72 13.85 15.69
N GLU A 202 -21.95 12.76 15.72
CA GLU A 202 -21.11 12.35 14.61
C GLU A 202 -21.92 12.09 13.33
N SER A 203 -23.09 11.46 13.46
CA SER A 203 -24.00 11.20 12.34
C SER A 203 -24.54 12.50 11.71
N ILE A 204 -24.86 13.50 12.55
CA ILE A 204 -25.30 14.83 12.10
C ILE A 204 -24.16 15.57 11.39
N ILE A 205 -22.95 15.57 11.97
CA ILE A 205 -21.77 16.19 11.37
C ILE A 205 -21.52 15.57 10.00
N LYS A 206 -21.61 14.24 9.88
CA LYS A 206 -21.46 13.53 8.60
C LYS A 206 -22.49 13.99 7.58
N ALA A 207 -23.77 14.07 7.97
CA ALA A 207 -24.83 14.55 7.10
C ALA A 207 -24.60 15.99 6.60
N ILE A 208 -24.15 16.90 7.47
CA ILE A 208 -23.83 18.29 7.10
C ILE A 208 -22.67 18.34 6.10
N PHE A 209 -21.62 17.55 6.34
CA PHE A 209 -20.47 17.46 5.44
C PHE A 209 -20.84 16.88 4.07
N ASP A 210 -21.71 15.88 4.04
CA ASP A 210 -22.22 15.26 2.80
C ASP A 210 -23.11 16.24 2.00
N ILE A 211 -23.91 17.07 2.67
CA ILE A 211 -24.73 18.12 2.02
C ILE A 211 -23.85 19.24 1.45
N LYS A 212 -22.82 19.69 2.16
CA LYS A 212 -21.93 20.78 1.72
C LYS A 212 -21.04 20.41 0.53
N LYS A 213 -20.90 19.11 0.25
CA LYS A 213 -20.07 18.56 -0.84
C LYS A 213 -20.85 18.38 -2.15
N LYS A 214 -22.17 18.58 -2.12
CA LYS A 214 -23.07 18.50 -3.28
C LYS A 214 -23.26 19.88 -3.90
#